data_AF-A0A7K4GL78-F1
#
_entry.id   AF-A0A7K4GL78-F1
#
_cell.length_a   1.000
_cell.length_b   1.000
_cell.length_c   1.000
_cell.angle_alpha   90.00
_cell.angle_beta   90.00
_cell.angle_gamma   90.00
#
_symmetry.space_group_name_H-M   'P 1'
#
loop_
_entity.id
_entity.type
_entity.pdbx_description
1 polymer ?
#
loop_
_entity_poly.entity_id
_entity_poly.type
_entity_poly.pdbx_seq_one_letter_code
_entity_poly.pdbx_strand_id
1 'polypeptide(L)' 'MSELSIEEEFIIKKLEENGGKLNYKELQTMCQEEFEGVRLILKKLKEKKIVSYEGVIPGYSAEIELKT' A
#
# COMPACT_ATOMS: atom_id res chain seq x y z
N MET A 1 -0.28 -5.43 19.08
CA MET A 1 -0.29 -5.38 17.61
C MET A 1 -1.16 -4.21 17.23
N SER A 2 -0.68 -3.25 16.43
CA SER A 2 -1.54 -2.16 15.98
C SER A 2 -2.63 -2.76 15.10
N GLU A 3 -3.88 -2.63 15.50
CA GLU A 3 -5.02 -3.02 14.65
C GLU A 3 -4.89 -2.27 13.32
N LEU A 4 -5.00 -3.02 12.22
CA LEU A 4 -5.01 -2.46 10.89
C LEU A 4 -6.41 -1.95 10.61
N SER A 5 -6.52 -0.83 9.89
CA SER A 5 -7.81 -0.42 9.36
C SER A 5 -8.22 -1.31 8.20
N ILE A 6 -9.51 -1.31 7.86
CA ILE A 6 -10.04 -2.07 6.72
C ILE A 6 -9.29 -1.73 5.43
N GLU A 7 -8.94 -0.46 5.22
CA GLU A 7 -8.21 0.00 4.04
C GLU A 7 -6.74 -0.46 4.06
N GLU A 8 -6.11 -0.51 5.24
CA GLU A 8 -4.75 -1.04 5.41
C GLU A 8 -4.71 -2.54 5.09
N GLU A 9 -5.66 -3.31 5.62
CA GLU A 9 -5.81 -4.74 5.33
C GLU A 9 -6.08 -4.99 3.85
N PHE A 10 -6.91 -4.16 3.23
CA PHE A 10 -7.20 -4.26 1.80
C PHE A 10 -5.94 -4.09 0.95
N ILE A 11 -5.12 -3.06 1.24
CA ILE A 11 -3.86 -2.85 0.51
C ILE A 11 -2.91 -4.03 0.69
N ILE A 12 -2.75 -4.53 1.92
CA ILE A 12 -1.88 -5.67 2.20
C ILE A 12 -2.34 -6.89 1.41
N LYS A 13 -3.64 -7.20 1.45
CA LYS A 13 -4.22 -8.31 0.69
C LYS A 13 -3.97 -8.17 -0.81
N LYS A 14 -4.13 -6.98 -1.38
CA LYS A 14 -3.86 -6.74 -2.81
C LYS A 14 -2.39 -6.93 -3.16
N LEU A 15 -1.47 -6.51 -2.28
CA LEU A 15 -0.05 -6.79 -2.47
C LEU A 15 0.24 -8.30 -2.39
N GLU A 16 -0.30 -9.02 -1.40
CA GLU A 16 -0.14 -10.47 -1.26
C GLU A 16 -0.64 -11.24 -2.48
N GLU A 17 -1.83 -10.90 -2.98
CA GLU A 17 -2.44 -11.47 -4.19
C GLU A 17 -1.56 -11.27 -5.44
N ASN A 18 -0.68 -10.27 -5.43
CA ASN A 18 0.21 -9.91 -6.55
C ASN A 18 1.69 -10.21 -6.24
N GLY A 19 1.98 -11.17 -5.36
CA GLY A 19 3.35 -11.61 -5.07
C GLY A 19 4.14 -10.66 -4.17
N GLY A 20 3.42 -9.86 -3.38
CA GLY A 20 3.96 -8.91 -2.42
C GLY A 20 4.46 -7.60 -3.03
N LYS A 21 4.16 -7.33 -4.30
CA LYS A 21 4.75 -6.20 -5.03
C LYS A 21 3.83 -5.67 -6.13
N LEU A 22 3.60 -4.36 -6.15
CA LEU A 22 2.81 -3.68 -7.18
C LEU A 22 3.37 -2.28 -7.45
N ASN A 23 3.18 -1.78 -8.68
CA ASN A 23 3.38 -0.36 -8.89
C ASN A 23 2.23 0.45 -8.27
N TYR A 24 2.52 1.70 -7.87
CA TYR A 24 1.55 2.56 -7.19
C TYR A 24 0.30 2.82 -8.03
N LYS A 25 0.42 2.95 -9.35
CA LYS A 25 -0.71 3.20 -10.24
C LYS A 25 -1.68 2.02 -10.27
N GLU A 26 -1.17 0.80 -10.40
CA GLU A 26 -1.96 -0.44 -10.36
C GLU A 26 -2.67 -0.58 -9.02
N LEU A 27 -1.93 -0.42 -7.92
CA LEU A 27 -2.50 -0.48 -6.59
C LEU A 27 -3.58 0.60 -6.39
N GLN A 28 -3.34 1.83 -6.86
CA GLN A 28 -4.32 2.90 -6.82
C GLN A 28 -5.58 2.55 -7.62
N THR A 29 -5.44 2.00 -8.83
CA THR A 29 -6.58 1.55 -9.64
C THR A 29 -7.38 0.44 -8.97
N MET A 30 -6.72 -0.46 -8.24
CA MET A 30 -7.41 -1.52 -7.48
C MET A 30 -8.13 -0.99 -6.23
N CYS A 31 -7.61 0.06 -5.59
CA CYS A 31 -8.21 0.62 -4.39
C CYS A 31 -9.30 1.66 -4.66
N GLN A 32 -9.30 2.32 -5.82
CA GLN A 32 -10.19 3.46 -6.10
C GLN A 32 -11.69 3.11 -6.09
N GLU A 33 -12.05 1.83 -6.26
CA GLU A 33 -13.43 1.36 -6.19
C GLU A 33 -13.92 1.17 -4.74
N GLU A 34 -12.98 1.08 -3.78
CA GLU A 34 -13.26 0.78 -2.38
C GLU A 34 -13.08 2.00 -1.47
N PHE A 35 -12.02 2.80 -1.69
CA PHE A 35 -11.73 3.98 -0.88
C PHE A 35 -10.77 4.97 -1.57
N GLU A 36 -10.76 6.20 -1.05
CA GLU A 36 -9.83 7.25 -1.47
C GLU A 36 -8.59 7.34 -0.55
N GLY A 37 -7.58 8.08 -0.98
CA GLY A 37 -6.46 8.44 -0.10
C GLY A 37 -5.37 7.36 0.05
N VAL A 38 -5.21 6.47 -0.94
CA VAL A 38 -4.20 5.39 -0.97
C VAL A 38 -2.80 5.85 -0.53
N ARG A 39 -2.36 7.05 -0.91
CA ARG A 39 -1.04 7.61 -0.52
C ARG A 39 -0.88 7.77 0.99
N LEU A 40 -1.93 8.23 1.67
CA LEU A 40 -1.90 8.45 3.11
C LEU A 40 -1.86 7.11 3.84
N ILE A 41 -2.60 6.12 3.34
CA ILE A 41 -2.62 4.76 3.91
C ILE A 41 -1.25 4.09 3.72
N LEU A 42 -0.66 4.19 2.51
CA LEU A 42 0.69 3.70 2.25
C LEU A 42 1.75 4.34 3.16
N LYS A 43 1.62 5.64 3.45
CA LYS A 43 2.48 6.32 4.44
C LYS A 43 2.37 5.69 5.82
N LYS A 44 1.15 5.45 6.31
CA LYS A 44 0.92 4.79 7.61
C LYS A 44 1.48 3.37 7.62
N LEU A 45 1.24 2.58 6.57
CA LEU A 45 1.78 1.22 6.43
C LEU A 45 3.32 1.21 6.41
N LYS A 46 3.95 2.21 5.79
CA LYS A 46 5.41 2.37 5.78
C LYS A 46 5.95 2.74 7.17
N GLU A 47 5.28 3.64 7.89
CA GLU A 47 5.60 3.97 9.28
C GLU A 47 5.46 2.75 10.21
N LYS A 48 4.46 1.90 9.96
CA LYS A 48 4.27 0.59 10.60
C LYS A 48 5.28 -0.47 10.14
N LYS A 49 6.16 -0.16 9.18
CA LYS A 49 7.18 -1.04 8.57
C LYS A 49 6.60 -2.27 7.84
N ILE A 50 5.35 -2.21 7.40
CA ILE A 50 4.67 -3.29 6.67
C ILE A 50 4.97 -3.23 5.17
N VAL A 51 5.08 -2.02 4.61
CA VAL A 51 5.43 -1.82 3.21
C VAL A 51 6.69 -0.98 3.05
N SER A 52 7.29 -1.06 1.86
CA SER A 52 8.42 -0.26 1.44
C SER A 52 8.19 0.34 0.05
N TYR A 53 8.71 1.54 -0.15
CA TYR A 53 8.71 2.28 -1.42
C TYR A 53 9.68 3.47 -1.30
N GLU A 54 10.06 4.08 -2.42
CA GLU A 54 10.97 5.23 -2.44
C GLU A 54 10.30 6.54 -1.95
N GLY A 55 11.02 7.32 -1.14
CA GLY A 55 10.55 8.62 -0.64
C GLY A 55 9.56 8.54 0.53
N VAL A 56 9.00 9.68 0.95
CA VAL A 56 8.03 9.74 2.08
C VAL A 56 6.62 9.32 1.62
N ILE A 57 6.25 9.76 0.42
CA ILE A 57 4.98 9.46 -0.26
C ILE A 57 5.35 8.77 -1.58
N PRO A 58 4.60 7.74 -2.03
CA PRO A 58 4.88 7.10 -3.31
C PRO A 58 4.70 8.09 -4.47
N GLY A 59 5.73 8.17 -5.31
CA GLY A 59 5.64 8.79 -6.64
C GLY A 59 4.73 8.01 -7.59
N TYR A 60 4.44 8.58 -8.76
CA TYR A 60 3.55 7.95 -9.73
C TYR A 60 4.05 6.59 -10.23
N SER A 61 5.37 6.46 -10.39
CA SER A 61 6.07 5.24 -10.79
C SER A 61 6.64 4.46 -9.60
N ALA A 62 6.23 4.78 -8.37
CA ALA A 62 6.77 4.10 -7.20
C ALA A 62 6.35 2.63 -7.18
N GLU A 63 7.27 1.81 -6.71
CA GLU A 63 7.06 0.39 -6.50
C GLU A 63 6.80 0.15 -5.02
N ILE A 64 5.70 -0.53 -4.72
CA ILE A 64 5.25 -0.81 -3.36
C ILE A 64 5.51 -2.28 -3.08
N GLU A 65 6.28 -2.56 -2.03
CA GLU A 65 6.66 -3.92 -1.65
C GLU A 65 6.24 -4.23 -0.22
N LEU A 66 5.70 -5.42 0.03
CA LEU A 66 5.52 -5.94 1.38
C LEU A 66 6.88 -6.26 2.00
N LYS A 67 7.06 -5.84 3.24
CA LYS A 67 8.19 -6.26 4.05
C LYS A 67 7.86 -7.59 4.71
N THR A 68 8.70 -8.58 4.43
CA THR A 68 8.75 -9.86 5.13
C THR A 68 9.42 -9.73 6.49
#